data_AF-A0A933X1D6-F1
#
_entry.id   AF-A0A933X1D6-F1
#
_cell.length_a   1.000
_cell.length_b   1.000
_cell.length_c   1.000
_cell.angle_alpha   90.00
_cell.angle_beta   90.00
_cell.angle_gamma   90.00
#
_symmetry.space_group_name_H-M   'P 1'
#
loop_
_entity.id
_entity.type
_entity.pdbx_description
1 polymer ?
#
loop_
_entity_poly.entity_id
_entity_poly.type
_entity_poly.pdbx_seq_one_letter_code
_entity_poly.pdbx_strand_id
1 'polypeptide(L)'
;MTRQAVLAVIIAILGSSGIYAQNAPPDENRPANQEDFIKKTEKISKLLDQLNSDSLTTQLDAAKELASFGRESIPFVSEHLKTINHAACAAYLEELGKNLSKNSLPPETALSKEQLAELADSVKDKNSVIKAYVYLKYLDAAALFKEGKYNEALLIINAVLALDKPPEYADRIKTLKIKCEEHVVSEQILNVSISQDTGICQSDQPVVYNLKIENVGFKPVQLAIKPPDDPNTNPFCKINIDITEYTAVGNFSSDNRIAPINLDIDIELKPNESWKTTLVLDTSSLPPQTAPYRTYEISASIRPTKLVCEKKDYYREIVSNSMTVKVFPVKLDDLRKQPLALLGKVLDKGNADEIFICSLLVNEEDKPAAEEMLMVALNKAESIPEKRLFMNCLKHLTGKTLPFEEDEWLNWWKQKPKKQ
;
A
#
# COMPACT_ATOMS: atom_id res chain seq x y z
N MET A 1 -5.32 -17.56 -35.21
CA MET A 1 -4.59 -16.97 -34.06
C MET A 1 -3.56 -16.08 -34.70
N THR A 2 -3.37 -14.83 -34.29
CA THR A 2 -2.15 -14.13 -34.75
C THR A 2 -0.98 -14.83 -34.06
N ARG A 3 0.11 -15.11 -34.78
CA ARG A 3 1.34 -15.75 -34.23
C ARG A 3 1.79 -15.11 -32.91
N GLN A 4 1.45 -13.83 -32.73
CA GLN A 4 1.69 -12.99 -31.55
C GLN A 4 1.03 -13.49 -30.25
N ALA A 5 -0.16 -14.09 -30.31
CA ALA A 5 -0.86 -14.57 -29.10
C ALA A 5 -0.24 -15.87 -28.55
N VAL A 6 0.28 -16.73 -29.43
CA VAL A 6 1.04 -17.93 -29.03
C VAL A 6 2.34 -17.48 -28.37
N LEU A 7 2.99 -16.48 -28.96
CA LEU A 7 4.20 -15.84 -28.46
C LEU A 7 4.07 -15.28 -27.05
N ALA A 8 2.98 -14.54 -26.79
CA ALA A 8 2.69 -14.01 -25.46
C ALA A 8 2.51 -15.13 -24.42
N VAL A 9 1.88 -16.25 -24.81
CA VAL A 9 1.72 -17.43 -23.96
C VAL A 9 3.06 -18.14 -23.73
N ILE A 10 3.91 -18.27 -24.76
CA ILE A 10 5.27 -18.83 -24.64
C ILE A 10 6.13 -17.99 -23.70
N ILE A 11 6.11 -16.66 -23.85
CA ILE A 11 6.87 -15.73 -22.98
C ILE A 11 6.34 -15.78 -21.55
N ALA A 12 5.01 -15.84 -21.38
CA ALA A 12 4.38 -15.98 -20.06
C ALA A 12 4.75 -17.30 -19.37
N ILE A 13 4.71 -18.41 -20.12
CA ILE A 13 5.03 -19.76 -19.64
C ILE A 13 6.52 -19.87 -19.32
N LEU A 14 7.42 -19.35 -20.17
CA LEU A 14 8.87 -19.37 -19.92
C LEU A 14 9.28 -18.42 -18.79
N GLY A 15 8.65 -17.25 -18.70
CA GLY A 15 8.85 -16.30 -17.61
C GLY A 15 8.43 -16.87 -16.25
N SER A 16 7.31 -17.58 -16.17
CA SER A 16 6.90 -18.28 -14.94
C SER A 16 7.75 -19.51 -14.65
N SER A 17 8.20 -20.25 -15.67
CA SER A 17 8.97 -21.50 -15.49
C SER A 17 10.44 -21.27 -15.15
N GLY A 18 11.01 -20.15 -15.59
CA GLY A 18 12.36 -19.72 -15.19
C GLY A 18 12.48 -19.46 -13.68
N ILE A 19 11.37 -19.11 -13.03
CA ILE A 19 11.25 -18.98 -11.57
C ILE A 19 11.17 -20.37 -10.91
N TYR A 20 10.51 -21.34 -11.55
CA TYR A 20 10.38 -22.72 -11.05
C TYR A 20 11.66 -23.56 -11.17
N ALA A 21 12.48 -23.36 -12.21
CA ALA A 21 13.69 -24.15 -12.46
C ALA A 21 14.84 -23.87 -11.47
N GLN A 22 14.74 -22.81 -10.64
CA GLN A 22 15.71 -22.52 -9.57
C GLN A 22 15.61 -23.50 -8.38
N ASN A 23 14.54 -24.30 -8.29
CA ASN A 23 14.27 -25.17 -7.13
C ASN A 23 14.65 -26.64 -7.35
N ALA A 24 15.28 -26.98 -8.49
CA ALA A 24 15.98 -28.26 -8.62
C ALA A 24 17.38 -28.11 -8.02
N PRO A 25 17.84 -29.00 -7.12
CA PRO A 25 19.19 -28.91 -6.57
C PRO A 25 20.20 -28.88 -7.72
N PRO A 26 21.26 -28.06 -7.62
CA PRO A 26 22.30 -28.05 -8.63
C PRO A 26 22.91 -29.45 -8.69
N ASP A 27 22.77 -30.12 -9.82
CA ASP A 27 23.45 -31.38 -10.10
C ASP A 27 24.92 -31.05 -10.40
N GLU A 28 25.71 -30.80 -9.35
CA GLU A 28 27.11 -30.35 -9.43
C GLU A 28 28.07 -31.38 -10.05
N ASN A 29 27.58 -32.55 -10.50
CA ASN A 29 28.41 -33.64 -11.02
C ASN A 29 27.94 -34.23 -12.36
N ARG A 30 27.49 -33.41 -13.31
CA ARG A 30 27.37 -33.85 -14.71
C ARG A 30 28.39 -33.16 -15.63
N PRO A 31 29.47 -33.85 -16.06
CA PRO A 31 30.09 -33.48 -17.32
C PRO A 31 28.99 -33.57 -18.40
N ALA A 32 28.74 -32.46 -19.08
CA ALA A 32 27.76 -32.39 -20.15
C ALA A 32 28.13 -33.43 -21.22
N ASN A 33 27.39 -34.54 -21.26
CA ASN A 33 27.52 -35.49 -22.34
C ASN A 33 27.12 -34.74 -23.62
N GLN A 34 28.08 -34.53 -24.52
CA GLN A 34 27.89 -33.70 -25.72
C GLN A 34 26.69 -34.18 -26.54
N GLU A 35 26.42 -35.48 -26.52
CA GLU A 35 25.22 -36.10 -27.11
C GLU A 35 23.90 -35.67 -26.44
N ASP A 36 23.87 -35.50 -25.12
CA ASP A 36 22.66 -35.06 -24.40
C ASP A 36 22.36 -33.59 -24.68
N PHE A 37 23.39 -32.75 -24.82
CA PHE A 37 23.24 -31.36 -25.22
C PHE A 37 22.71 -31.24 -26.67
N ILE A 38 23.22 -32.07 -27.58
CA ILE A 38 22.75 -32.13 -28.97
C ILE A 38 21.28 -32.59 -29.02
N LYS A 39 20.93 -33.68 -28.34
CA LYS A 39 19.54 -34.19 -28.28
C LYS A 39 18.57 -33.18 -27.67
N LYS A 40 19.00 -32.45 -26.63
CA LYS A 40 18.20 -31.36 -26.03
C LYS A 40 18.00 -30.22 -27.02
N THR A 41 19.05 -29.80 -27.71
CA THR A 41 19.00 -28.71 -28.70
C THR A 41 18.10 -29.05 -29.88
N GLU A 42 18.21 -30.27 -30.42
CA GLU A 42 17.32 -30.78 -31.48
C GLU A 42 15.86 -30.82 -31.03
N LYS A 43 15.62 -31.24 -29.78
CA LYS A 43 14.29 -31.27 -29.20
C LYS A 43 13.71 -29.86 -29.02
N ILE A 44 14.49 -28.90 -28.53
CA ILE A 44 14.08 -27.49 -28.43
C ILE A 44 13.76 -26.93 -29.82
N SER A 45 14.62 -27.19 -30.82
CA SER A 45 14.38 -26.76 -32.20
C SER A 45 13.06 -27.32 -32.76
N LYS A 46 12.80 -28.61 -32.56
CA LYS A 46 11.55 -29.25 -33.00
C LYS A 46 10.33 -28.65 -32.32
N LEU A 47 10.44 -28.28 -31.05
CA LEU A 47 9.36 -27.61 -30.33
C LEU A 47 9.13 -26.19 -30.85
N LEU A 48 10.19 -25.46 -31.20
CA LEU A 48 10.08 -24.15 -31.86
C LEU A 48 9.39 -24.25 -33.23
N ASP A 49 9.64 -25.32 -33.99
CA ASP A 49 8.91 -25.58 -35.24
C ASP A 49 7.43 -25.87 -34.98
N GLN A 50 7.12 -26.63 -33.92
CA GLN A 50 5.74 -26.91 -33.52
C GLN A 50 4.98 -25.68 -33.03
N LEU A 51 5.67 -24.66 -32.50
CA LEU A 51 5.06 -23.36 -32.20
C LEU A 51 4.57 -22.62 -33.45
N ASN A 52 5.08 -22.98 -34.63
CA ASN A 52 4.61 -22.46 -35.92
C ASN A 52 3.53 -23.33 -36.56
N SER A 53 3.08 -24.41 -35.91
CA SER A 53 1.99 -25.27 -36.38
C SER A 53 0.67 -24.49 -36.50
N ASP A 54 -0.22 -24.87 -37.40
CA ASP A 54 -1.58 -24.30 -37.48
C ASP A 54 -2.51 -24.81 -36.35
N SER A 55 -2.09 -25.84 -35.62
CA SER A 55 -2.84 -26.45 -34.51
C SER A 55 -2.52 -25.77 -33.18
N LEU A 56 -3.52 -25.14 -32.57
CA LEU A 56 -3.39 -24.49 -31.25
C LEU A 56 -2.95 -25.48 -30.16
N THR A 57 -3.49 -26.69 -30.16
CA THR A 57 -3.13 -27.72 -29.19
C THR A 57 -1.64 -28.07 -29.31
N THR A 58 -1.16 -28.22 -30.54
CA THR A 58 0.26 -28.49 -30.83
C THR A 58 1.17 -27.34 -30.40
N GLN A 59 0.73 -26.10 -30.62
CA GLN A 59 1.45 -24.92 -30.15
C GLN A 59 1.52 -24.85 -28.62
N LEU A 60 0.41 -25.15 -27.92
CA LEU A 60 0.36 -25.13 -26.46
C LEU A 60 1.19 -26.25 -25.83
N ASP A 61 1.14 -27.45 -26.39
CA ASP A 61 1.96 -28.57 -25.92
C ASP A 61 3.44 -28.29 -26.12
N ALA A 62 3.81 -27.74 -27.28
CA ALA A 62 5.19 -27.31 -27.54
C ALA A 62 5.64 -26.18 -26.59
N ALA A 63 4.78 -25.21 -26.29
CA ALA A 63 5.07 -24.14 -25.34
C ALA A 63 5.26 -24.68 -23.90
N LYS A 64 4.40 -25.60 -23.46
CA LYS A 64 4.52 -26.28 -22.15
C LYS A 64 5.81 -27.06 -22.05
N GLU A 65 6.17 -27.79 -23.10
CA GLU A 65 7.37 -28.61 -23.11
C GLU A 65 8.64 -27.73 -23.17
N LEU A 66 8.65 -26.64 -23.95
CA LEU A 66 9.72 -25.63 -23.91
C LEU A 66 9.91 -25.01 -22.53
N ALA A 67 8.82 -24.82 -21.79
CA ALA A 67 8.85 -24.36 -20.41
C ALA A 67 9.58 -25.31 -19.47
N SER A 68 9.44 -26.61 -19.70
CA SER A 68 10.08 -27.65 -18.87
C SER A 68 11.61 -27.63 -19.00
N PHE A 69 12.16 -27.08 -20.09
CA PHE A 69 13.59 -26.82 -20.24
C PHE A 69 14.08 -25.58 -19.48
N GLY A 70 13.16 -24.78 -18.93
CA GLY A 70 13.47 -23.63 -18.07
C GLY A 70 14.40 -22.62 -18.75
N ARG A 71 15.51 -22.30 -18.08
CA ARG A 71 16.47 -21.29 -18.56
C ARG A 71 17.21 -21.72 -19.83
N GLU A 72 17.38 -23.03 -20.05
CA GLU A 72 18.14 -23.56 -21.18
C GLU A 72 17.46 -23.26 -22.53
N SER A 73 16.14 -23.06 -22.57
CA SER A 73 15.41 -22.74 -23.80
C SER A 73 15.42 -21.25 -24.17
N ILE A 74 15.78 -20.36 -23.24
CA ILE A 74 15.70 -18.89 -23.43
C ILE A 74 16.51 -18.39 -24.63
N PRO A 75 17.78 -18.79 -24.85
CA PRO A 75 18.55 -18.32 -26.00
C PRO A 75 17.92 -18.74 -27.34
N PHE A 76 17.40 -19.97 -27.40
CA PHE A 76 16.78 -20.53 -28.61
C PHE A 76 15.44 -19.88 -28.92
N VAL A 77 14.64 -19.63 -27.89
CA VAL A 77 13.36 -18.94 -28.03
C VAL A 77 13.63 -17.48 -28.42
N SER A 78 14.56 -16.77 -27.77
CA SER A 78 14.93 -15.41 -28.16
C SER A 78 15.34 -15.32 -29.63
N GLU A 79 16.22 -16.21 -30.08
CA GLU A 79 16.67 -16.24 -31.47
C GLU A 79 15.51 -16.53 -32.43
N HIS A 80 14.63 -17.47 -32.08
CA HIS A 80 13.42 -17.73 -32.84
C HIS A 80 12.50 -16.49 -32.90
N LEU A 81 12.32 -15.76 -31.80
CA LEU A 81 11.54 -14.53 -31.79
C LEU A 81 12.14 -13.44 -32.69
N LYS A 82 13.47 -13.36 -32.79
CA LYS A 82 14.14 -12.44 -33.73
C LYS A 82 13.85 -12.83 -35.18
N THR A 83 13.88 -14.12 -35.53
CA THR A 83 13.65 -14.59 -36.91
C THR A 83 12.20 -14.34 -37.38
N ILE A 84 11.23 -14.34 -36.46
CA ILE A 84 9.84 -13.98 -36.77
C ILE A 84 9.51 -12.49 -36.53
N ASN A 85 10.54 -11.63 -36.43
CA ASN A 85 10.45 -10.17 -36.35
C ASN A 85 9.82 -9.62 -35.04
N HIS A 86 10.03 -10.32 -33.92
CA HIS A 86 9.56 -9.97 -32.58
C HIS A 86 10.70 -9.56 -31.64
N ALA A 87 11.54 -8.61 -32.09
CA ALA A 87 12.76 -8.20 -31.39
C ALA A 87 12.56 -7.68 -29.95
N ALA A 88 11.44 -6.99 -29.66
CA ALA A 88 11.13 -6.50 -28.32
C ALA A 88 10.89 -7.65 -27.30
N CYS A 89 10.23 -8.72 -27.76
CA CYS A 89 10.00 -9.91 -26.95
C CYS A 89 11.27 -10.73 -26.74
N ALA A 90 12.14 -10.80 -27.76
CA ALA A 90 13.45 -11.41 -27.67
C ALA A 90 14.35 -10.70 -26.63
N ALA A 91 14.40 -9.37 -26.69
CA ALA A 91 15.15 -8.55 -25.73
C ALA A 91 14.66 -8.75 -24.29
N TYR A 92 13.34 -8.84 -24.09
CA TYR A 92 12.73 -9.11 -22.78
C TYR A 92 13.10 -10.51 -22.22
N LEU A 93 13.06 -11.55 -23.05
CA LEU A 93 13.47 -12.90 -22.63
C LEU A 93 14.96 -12.96 -22.26
N GLU A 94 15.82 -12.28 -23.01
CA GLU A 94 17.25 -12.18 -22.69
C GLU A 94 17.50 -11.42 -21.39
N GLU A 95 16.74 -10.36 -21.13
CA GLU A 95 16.80 -9.58 -19.88
C GLU A 95 16.32 -10.41 -18.67
N LEU A 96 15.22 -11.15 -18.81
CA LEU A 96 14.77 -12.13 -17.81
C LEU A 96 15.84 -13.18 -17.53
N GLY A 97 16.47 -13.74 -18.58
CA GLY A 97 17.55 -14.72 -18.44
C GLY A 97 18.79 -14.18 -17.72
N LYS A 98 19.04 -12.86 -17.80
CA LYS A 98 20.12 -12.16 -17.08
C LYS A 98 19.74 -11.85 -15.63
N ASN A 99 18.50 -11.46 -15.36
CA ASN A 99 18.03 -11.07 -14.02
C ASN A 99 17.70 -12.27 -13.11
N LEU A 100 17.31 -13.42 -13.69
CA LEU A 100 17.11 -14.67 -12.97
C LEU A 100 18.39 -15.27 -12.36
N SER A 101 19.57 -14.71 -12.62
CA SER A 101 20.82 -15.17 -11.99
C SER A 101 21.10 -14.55 -10.61
N LYS A 102 20.26 -13.63 -10.13
CA LYS A 102 20.59 -12.80 -8.95
C LYS A 102 19.67 -12.94 -7.75
N ASN A 103 18.45 -13.45 -7.89
CA ASN A 103 17.50 -13.54 -6.78
C ASN A 103 16.85 -14.92 -6.71
N SER A 104 16.92 -15.55 -5.54
CA SER A 104 16.13 -16.72 -5.13
C SER A 104 14.87 -16.25 -4.42
N LEU A 105 13.69 -16.52 -4.99
CA LEU A 105 12.38 -16.24 -4.38
C LEU A 105 11.68 -17.56 -3.98
N PRO A 106 10.93 -17.61 -2.86
CA PRO A 106 10.15 -18.77 -2.47
C PRO A 106 8.77 -18.83 -3.16
N PRO A 107 8.11 -20.00 -3.22
CA PRO A 107 6.92 -20.23 -4.03
C PRO A 107 5.65 -20.22 -3.16
N GLU A 108 4.78 -19.22 -3.25
CA GLU A 108 3.48 -19.33 -2.56
C GLU A 108 2.35 -18.45 -3.12
N THR A 109 2.20 -18.34 -4.45
CA THR A 109 0.93 -17.89 -5.08
C THR A 109 0.81 -18.29 -6.56
N ALA A 110 1.51 -19.33 -7.01
CA ALA A 110 1.29 -19.86 -8.36
C ALA A 110 0.08 -20.81 -8.37
N LEU A 111 -0.89 -20.56 -9.26
CA LEU A 111 -1.96 -21.52 -9.55
C LEU A 111 -1.39 -22.90 -9.84
N SER A 112 -2.03 -23.95 -9.31
CA SER A 112 -1.59 -25.31 -9.56
C SER A 112 -1.74 -25.66 -11.05
N LYS A 113 -0.97 -26.64 -11.54
CA LYS A 113 -1.05 -27.14 -12.91
C LYS A 113 -2.48 -27.57 -13.28
N GLU A 114 -3.25 -28.06 -12.32
CA GLU A 114 -4.65 -28.44 -12.53
C GLU A 114 -5.57 -27.23 -12.73
N GLN A 115 -5.36 -26.14 -11.98
CA GLN A 115 -6.19 -24.93 -12.08
C GLN A 115 -6.01 -24.18 -13.41
N LEU A 116 -4.79 -24.21 -13.96
CA LEU A 116 -4.53 -23.66 -15.30
C LEU A 116 -5.09 -24.55 -16.42
N ALA A 117 -5.17 -25.87 -16.20
CA ALA A 117 -5.75 -26.82 -17.16
C ALA A 117 -7.29 -26.72 -17.20
N GLU A 118 -7.96 -26.62 -16.04
CA GLU A 118 -9.42 -26.43 -15.97
C GLU A 118 -9.87 -25.09 -16.60
N LEU A 119 -9.09 -24.02 -16.44
CA LEU A 119 -9.36 -22.73 -17.08
C LEU A 119 -9.11 -22.75 -18.60
N ALA A 120 -8.21 -23.60 -19.09
CA ALA A 120 -7.94 -23.77 -20.51
C ALA A 120 -9.01 -24.62 -21.20
N ASP A 121 -9.51 -25.68 -20.54
CA ASP A 121 -10.53 -26.58 -21.09
C ASP A 121 -11.95 -26.01 -21.05
N SER A 122 -12.23 -25.08 -20.13
CA SER A 122 -13.57 -24.48 -19.97
C SER A 122 -13.89 -23.32 -20.92
N VAL A 123 -12.92 -22.85 -21.73
CA VAL A 123 -13.04 -21.59 -22.45
C VAL A 123 -12.94 -21.78 -23.97
N LYS A 124 -14.11 -21.83 -24.64
CA LYS A 124 -14.22 -21.87 -26.11
C LYS A 124 -13.90 -20.53 -26.81
N ASP A 125 -13.79 -19.43 -26.05
CA ASP A 125 -13.55 -18.07 -26.58
C ASP A 125 -12.17 -17.53 -26.18
N LYS A 126 -11.32 -17.25 -27.17
CA LYS A 126 -9.96 -16.71 -27.04
C LYS A 126 -9.86 -15.44 -26.19
N ASN A 127 -10.90 -14.60 -26.21
CA ASN A 127 -10.91 -13.40 -25.38
C ASN A 127 -11.00 -13.71 -23.89
N SER A 128 -11.64 -14.82 -23.51
CA SER A 128 -11.84 -15.18 -22.10
C SER A 128 -10.56 -15.73 -21.45
N VAL A 129 -9.69 -16.44 -22.19
CA VAL A 129 -8.38 -16.90 -21.67
C VAL A 129 -7.44 -15.72 -21.40
N ILE A 130 -7.34 -14.77 -22.34
CA ILE A 130 -6.53 -13.55 -22.16
C ILE A 130 -7.04 -12.74 -20.96
N LYS A 131 -8.38 -12.61 -20.83
CA LYS A 131 -8.99 -11.94 -19.68
C LYS A 131 -8.64 -12.62 -18.36
N ALA A 132 -8.75 -13.94 -18.28
CA ALA A 132 -8.42 -14.69 -17.07
C ALA A 132 -6.94 -14.54 -16.72
N TYR A 133 -6.04 -14.65 -17.70
CA TYR A 133 -4.61 -14.46 -17.49
C TYR A 133 -4.29 -13.05 -16.96
N VAL A 134 -4.81 -12.00 -17.61
CA VAL A 134 -4.59 -10.61 -17.17
C VAL A 134 -5.14 -10.40 -15.75
N TYR A 135 -6.29 -10.98 -15.44
CA TYR A 135 -6.86 -10.90 -14.10
C TYR A 135 -5.98 -11.59 -13.06
N LEU A 136 -5.45 -12.78 -13.37
CA LEU A 136 -4.52 -13.49 -12.48
C LEU A 136 -3.24 -12.71 -12.24
N LYS A 137 -2.65 -12.12 -13.29
CA LYS A 137 -1.45 -11.26 -13.12
C LYS A 137 -1.74 -9.97 -12.37
N TYR A 138 -2.94 -9.41 -12.52
CA TYR A 138 -3.39 -8.33 -11.66
C TYR A 138 -3.47 -8.77 -10.18
N LEU A 139 -3.97 -9.98 -9.90
CA LEU A 139 -4.01 -10.51 -8.53
C LEU A 139 -2.61 -10.76 -7.96
N ASP A 140 -1.70 -11.34 -8.75
CA ASP A 140 -0.29 -11.53 -8.36
C ASP A 140 0.36 -10.19 -7.99
N ALA A 141 0.20 -9.17 -8.84
CA ALA A 141 0.72 -7.83 -8.58
C ALA A 141 0.09 -7.18 -7.35
N ALA A 142 -1.22 -7.38 -7.13
CA ALA A 142 -1.93 -6.87 -5.95
C ALA A 142 -1.49 -7.57 -4.66
N ALA A 143 -1.14 -8.87 -4.72
CA ALA A 143 -0.58 -9.60 -3.59
C ALA A 143 0.81 -9.05 -3.23
N LEU A 144 1.70 -8.89 -4.20
CA LEU A 144 3.02 -8.27 -4.01
C LEU A 144 2.94 -6.86 -3.45
N PHE A 145 1.95 -6.06 -3.91
CA PHE A 145 1.68 -4.73 -3.36
C PHE A 145 1.35 -4.78 -1.86
N LYS A 146 0.50 -5.74 -1.44
CA LYS A 146 0.15 -5.92 -0.01
C LYS A 146 1.34 -6.36 0.84
N GLU A 147 2.29 -7.07 0.24
CA GLU A 147 3.54 -7.49 0.88
C GLU A 147 4.62 -6.39 0.90
N GLY A 148 4.37 -5.21 0.33
CA GLY A 148 5.35 -4.11 0.23
C GLY A 148 6.39 -4.29 -0.89
N LYS A 149 6.23 -5.28 -1.77
CA LYS A 149 7.15 -5.57 -2.88
C LYS A 149 6.79 -4.74 -4.13
N TYR A 150 6.83 -3.42 -4.02
CA TYR A 150 6.30 -2.51 -5.05
C TYR A 150 7.03 -2.58 -6.40
N ASN A 151 8.36 -2.75 -6.39
CA ASN A 151 9.14 -2.89 -7.63
C ASN A 151 8.78 -4.17 -8.40
N GLU A 152 8.57 -5.29 -7.69
CA GLU A 152 8.17 -6.56 -8.30
C GLU A 152 6.75 -6.48 -8.85
N ALA A 153 5.83 -5.86 -8.10
CA ALA A 153 4.47 -5.58 -8.57
C ALA A 153 4.48 -4.74 -9.86
N LEU A 154 5.34 -3.71 -9.94
CA LEU A 154 5.48 -2.87 -11.14
C LEU A 154 5.96 -3.63 -12.36
N LEU A 155 6.88 -4.59 -12.19
CA LEU A 155 7.35 -5.41 -13.30
C LEU A 155 6.20 -6.22 -13.91
N ILE A 156 5.37 -6.85 -13.07
CA ILE A 156 4.19 -7.60 -13.52
C ILE A 156 3.20 -6.67 -14.22
N ILE A 157 2.90 -5.52 -13.61
CA ILE A 157 1.94 -4.55 -14.15
C ILE A 157 2.38 -4.01 -15.52
N ASN A 158 3.65 -3.64 -15.66
CA ASN A 158 4.18 -3.15 -16.94
C ASN A 158 4.14 -4.24 -18.01
N ALA A 159 4.41 -5.50 -17.66
CA ALA A 159 4.30 -6.63 -18.59
C ALA A 159 2.84 -6.83 -19.06
N VAL A 160 1.86 -6.74 -18.15
CA VAL A 160 0.43 -6.85 -18.49
C VAL A 160 -0.03 -5.69 -19.37
N LEU A 161 0.42 -4.46 -19.07
CA LEU A 161 0.06 -3.27 -19.85
C LEU A 161 0.73 -3.20 -21.23
N ALA A 162 1.82 -3.95 -21.45
CA ALA A 162 2.49 -4.05 -22.74
C ALA A 162 1.75 -4.96 -23.75
N LEU A 163 0.67 -5.63 -23.33
CA LEU A 163 -0.16 -6.45 -24.23
C LEU A 163 -0.98 -5.54 -25.17
N ASP A 164 -0.95 -5.82 -26.48
CA ASP A 164 -1.56 -4.99 -27.55
C ASP A 164 -3.06 -4.71 -27.39
N LYS A 165 -3.80 -5.54 -26.64
CA LYS A 165 -5.23 -5.32 -26.39
C LYS A 165 -5.41 -4.77 -24.98
N PRO A 166 -5.97 -3.54 -24.83
CA PRO A 166 -6.20 -2.99 -23.51
C PRO A 166 -7.14 -3.93 -22.74
N PRO A 167 -6.72 -4.43 -21.57
CA PRO A 167 -7.55 -5.34 -20.82
C PRO A 167 -8.81 -4.63 -20.32
N GLU A 168 -9.88 -5.38 -20.10
CA GLU A 168 -11.11 -4.87 -19.47
C GLU A 168 -10.83 -4.24 -18.10
N TYR A 169 -9.74 -4.65 -17.45
CA TYR A 169 -9.25 -4.13 -16.18
C TYR A 169 -8.14 -3.09 -16.31
N ALA A 170 -7.92 -2.51 -17.50
CA ALA A 170 -6.81 -1.57 -17.76
C ALA A 170 -6.77 -0.43 -16.75
N ASP A 171 -7.92 0.12 -16.37
CA ASP A 171 -7.99 1.22 -15.42
C ASP A 171 -7.58 0.80 -14.00
N ARG A 172 -7.97 -0.41 -13.57
CA ARG A 172 -7.55 -0.98 -12.28
C ARG A 172 -6.04 -1.26 -12.26
N ILE A 173 -5.52 -1.81 -13.35
CA ILE A 173 -4.08 -2.10 -13.49
C ILE A 173 -3.27 -0.79 -13.52
N LYS A 174 -3.74 0.23 -14.25
CA LYS A 174 -3.13 1.57 -14.24
C LYS A 174 -3.17 2.20 -12.86
N THR A 175 -4.30 2.07 -12.15
CA THR A 175 -4.43 2.57 -10.77
C THR A 175 -3.42 1.88 -9.84
N LEU A 176 -3.29 0.56 -9.94
CA LEU A 176 -2.30 -0.19 -9.15
C LEU A 176 -0.87 0.23 -9.53
N LYS A 177 -0.59 0.43 -10.82
CA LYS A 177 0.71 0.96 -11.30
C LYS A 177 1.05 2.27 -10.61
N ILE A 178 0.11 3.23 -10.65
CA ILE A 178 0.28 4.55 -10.05
C ILE A 178 0.62 4.40 -8.57
N LYS A 179 -0.17 3.61 -7.82
CA LYS A 179 0.09 3.34 -6.40
C LYS A 179 1.48 2.75 -6.15
N CYS A 180 1.89 1.73 -6.91
CA CYS A 180 3.23 1.17 -6.73
C CYS A 180 4.33 2.20 -7.03
N GLU A 181 4.18 3.03 -8.08
CA GLU A 181 5.16 4.07 -8.40
C GLU A 181 5.23 5.15 -7.31
N GLU A 182 4.08 5.53 -6.73
CA GLU A 182 4.00 6.44 -5.58
C GLU A 182 4.75 5.87 -4.36
N HIS A 183 4.50 4.60 -4.03
CA HIS A 183 5.19 3.91 -2.92
C HIS A 183 6.71 3.78 -3.15
N VAL A 184 7.14 3.45 -4.37
CA VAL A 184 8.58 3.39 -4.71
C VAL A 184 9.25 4.75 -4.50
N VAL A 185 8.60 5.84 -4.91
CA VAL A 185 9.13 7.19 -4.68
C VAL A 185 9.20 7.50 -3.18
N SER A 186 8.15 7.19 -2.43
CA SER A 186 8.09 7.50 -0.99
C SER A 186 9.10 6.71 -0.14
N GLU A 187 9.38 5.45 -0.53
CA GLU A 187 10.25 4.57 0.25
C GLU A 187 11.72 4.61 -0.15
N GLN A 188 12.02 4.92 -1.43
CA GLN A 188 13.38 4.79 -1.96
C GLN A 188 14.04 6.12 -2.33
N ILE A 189 13.26 7.20 -2.44
CA ILE A 189 13.76 8.49 -2.92
C ILE A 189 13.49 9.59 -1.88
N LEU A 190 12.22 9.88 -1.62
CA LEU A 190 11.83 10.98 -0.72
C LEU A 190 10.81 10.51 0.31
N ASN A 191 11.14 10.63 1.59
CA ASN A 191 10.17 10.47 2.66
C ASN A 191 9.56 11.83 3.00
N VAL A 192 8.23 11.91 2.99
CA VAL A 192 7.49 13.10 3.43
C VAL A 192 6.84 12.78 4.76
N SER A 193 7.09 13.62 5.76
CA SER A 193 6.48 13.45 7.06
C SER A 193 5.83 14.72 7.58
N ILE A 194 4.69 14.55 8.26
CA ILE A 194 4.03 15.60 9.02
C ILE A 194 4.14 15.26 10.50
N SER A 195 4.47 16.26 11.32
CA SER A 195 4.45 16.15 12.77
C SER A 195 3.93 17.41 13.45
N GLN A 196 3.42 17.23 14.67
CA GLN A 196 3.06 18.31 15.59
C GLN A 196 3.67 17.99 16.97
N ASP A 197 4.09 19.02 17.70
CA ASP A 197 4.77 18.84 18.98
C ASP A 197 3.86 18.27 20.07
N THR A 198 2.57 18.65 20.08
CA THR A 198 1.62 18.30 21.15
C THR A 198 0.58 17.25 20.76
N GLY A 199 0.27 17.11 19.46
CA GLY A 199 -0.85 16.27 18.97
C GLY A 199 -2.24 16.69 19.46
N ILE A 200 -2.35 17.89 20.06
CA ILE A 200 -3.55 18.37 20.73
C ILE A 200 -3.71 19.88 20.46
N CYS A 201 -4.92 20.32 20.09
CA CYS A 201 -5.28 21.74 19.91
C CYS A 201 -6.69 22.08 20.43
N GLN A 202 -6.95 23.37 20.63
CA GLN A 202 -8.30 23.90 20.92
C GLN A 202 -9.09 24.12 19.63
N SER A 203 -10.43 24.13 19.73
CA SER A 203 -11.33 24.27 18.57
C SER A 203 -11.22 25.61 17.84
N ASP A 204 -10.83 26.68 18.53
CA ASP A 204 -10.67 28.04 18.00
C ASP A 204 -9.22 28.38 17.62
N GLN A 205 -8.28 27.45 17.85
CA GLN A 205 -6.88 27.62 17.54
C GLN A 205 -6.55 26.96 16.20
N PRO A 206 -5.67 27.59 15.39
CA PRO A 206 -5.17 26.95 14.19
C PRO A 206 -4.26 25.78 14.57
N VAL A 207 -4.23 24.76 13.70
CA VAL A 207 -3.32 23.62 13.88
C VAL A 207 -2.00 23.95 13.21
N VAL A 208 -0.96 24.12 14.02
CA VAL A 208 0.41 24.31 13.54
C VAL A 208 1.09 22.95 13.43
N TYR A 209 1.69 22.66 12.28
CA TYR A 209 2.39 21.41 12.02
C TYR A 209 3.66 21.63 11.18
N ASN A 210 4.58 20.70 11.27
CA ASN A 210 5.84 20.70 10.55
C ASN A 210 5.77 19.70 9.40
N LEU A 211 6.04 20.17 8.19
CA LEU A 211 6.23 19.33 7.01
C LEU A 211 7.74 19.13 6.81
N LYS A 212 8.19 17.89 6.82
CA LYS A 212 9.57 17.49 6.53
C LYS A 212 9.61 16.68 5.25
N ILE A 213 10.48 17.07 4.32
CA ILE A 213 10.81 16.29 3.13
C ILE A 213 12.27 15.85 3.28
N GLU A 214 12.51 14.56 3.23
CA GLU A 214 13.82 13.96 3.47
C GLU A 214 14.23 13.06 2.32
N ASN A 215 15.48 13.20 1.87
CA ASN A 215 16.05 12.27 0.92
C ASN A 215 16.51 11.00 1.65
N VAL A 216 15.74 9.93 1.51
CA VAL A 216 16.05 8.60 2.06
C VAL A 216 16.86 7.74 1.10
N GLY A 217 17.06 8.21 -0.13
CA GLY A 217 17.88 7.55 -1.13
C GLY A 217 19.39 7.76 -0.91
N PHE A 218 20.18 6.94 -1.58
CA PHE A 218 21.66 7.02 -1.53
C PHE A 218 22.25 8.05 -2.50
N LYS A 219 21.42 8.81 -3.20
CA LYS A 219 21.82 9.72 -4.29
C LYS A 219 21.20 11.10 -4.09
N PRO A 220 21.85 12.19 -4.53
CA PRO A 220 21.24 13.52 -4.52
C PRO A 220 19.96 13.57 -5.35
N VAL A 221 19.00 14.35 -4.87
CA VAL A 221 17.69 14.53 -5.49
C VAL A 221 17.45 16.01 -5.75
N GLN A 222 17.11 16.37 -6.98
CA GLN A 222 16.61 17.72 -7.30
C GLN A 222 15.10 17.72 -7.18
N LEU A 223 14.56 18.56 -6.30
CA LEU A 223 13.13 18.70 -6.04
C LEU A 223 12.71 20.15 -6.28
N ALA A 224 11.75 20.33 -7.18
CA ALA A 224 11.05 21.59 -7.33
C ALA A 224 9.54 21.38 -7.21
N ILE A 225 8.90 22.29 -6.48
CA ILE A 225 7.45 22.43 -6.37
C ILE A 225 7.17 23.91 -6.58
N LYS A 226 6.37 24.22 -7.58
CA LYS A 226 5.93 25.59 -7.84
C LYS A 226 4.42 25.67 -7.72
N PRO A 227 3.83 26.76 -7.20
CA PRO A 227 2.41 26.98 -7.28
C PRO A 227 1.95 26.96 -8.76
N PRO A 228 0.72 26.53 -9.05
CA PRO A 228 0.21 26.62 -10.42
C PRO A 228 0.06 28.07 -10.85
N ASP A 229 0.35 28.36 -12.12
CA ASP A 229 0.20 29.70 -12.70
C ASP A 229 -1.28 30.15 -12.75
N ASP A 230 -2.22 29.21 -12.87
CA ASP A 230 -3.66 29.44 -12.83
C ASP A 230 -4.24 28.95 -11.49
N PRO A 231 -4.87 29.83 -10.69
CA PRO A 231 -5.51 29.46 -9.42
C PRO A 231 -6.66 28.44 -9.56
N ASN A 232 -7.18 28.21 -10.77
CA ASN A 232 -8.17 27.16 -11.04
C ASN A 232 -7.54 25.77 -11.28
N THR A 233 -6.22 25.68 -11.41
CA THR A 233 -5.52 24.41 -11.57
C THR A 233 -5.42 23.70 -10.22
N ASN A 234 -5.54 22.37 -10.23
CA ASN A 234 -5.37 21.56 -9.03
C ASN A 234 -4.04 21.88 -8.34
N PRO A 235 -4.04 22.11 -7.01
CA PRO A 235 -2.84 22.48 -6.29
C PRO A 235 -1.81 21.35 -6.34
N PHE A 236 -0.54 21.71 -6.52
CA PHE A 236 0.57 20.76 -6.50
C PHE A 236 0.82 20.21 -5.10
N CYS A 237 0.50 20.97 -4.05
CA CYS A 237 0.53 20.50 -2.68
C CYS A 237 -0.84 20.67 -2.04
N LYS A 238 -1.31 19.62 -1.37
CA LYS A 238 -2.58 19.65 -0.64
C LYS A 238 -2.43 18.91 0.69
N ILE A 239 -3.17 19.35 1.68
CA ILE A 239 -3.43 18.60 2.90
C ILE A 239 -4.79 17.91 2.74
N ASN A 240 -4.83 16.61 2.99
CA ASN A 240 -6.07 15.89 3.22
C ASN A 240 -6.32 15.86 4.73
N ILE A 241 -7.55 16.19 5.12
CA ILE A 241 -7.98 16.30 6.50
C ILE A 241 -9.21 15.42 6.65
N ASP A 242 -9.04 14.28 7.31
CA ASP A 242 -10.14 13.44 7.75
C ASP A 242 -10.58 13.90 9.13
N ILE A 243 -11.74 14.53 9.18
CA ILE A 243 -12.34 15.07 10.39
C ILE A 243 -13.27 14.01 10.94
N THR A 244 -13.01 13.52 12.15
CA THR A 244 -13.94 12.64 12.85
C THR A 244 -14.45 13.32 14.11
N GLU A 245 -15.76 13.47 14.21
CA GLU A 245 -16.43 13.97 15.42
C GLU A 245 -16.93 12.78 16.23
N TYR A 246 -16.72 12.82 17.54
CA TYR A 246 -17.16 11.77 18.45
C TYR A 246 -18.05 12.36 19.54
N THR A 247 -19.18 11.70 19.73
CA THR A 247 -20.04 11.92 20.89
C THR A 247 -19.56 11.09 22.07
N ALA A 248 -19.89 11.52 23.28
CA ALA A 248 -19.52 10.81 24.51
C ALA A 248 -20.07 9.36 24.54
N VAL A 249 -21.22 9.11 23.90
CA VAL A 249 -21.91 7.81 23.85
C VAL A 249 -21.43 6.88 22.71
N GLY A 250 -20.41 7.28 21.94
CA GLY A 250 -19.78 6.43 20.93
C GLY A 250 -20.33 6.55 19.51
N ASN A 251 -21.27 7.46 19.24
CA ASN A 251 -21.61 7.84 17.86
C ASN A 251 -20.49 8.69 17.28
N PHE A 252 -20.21 8.52 15.98
CA PHE A 252 -19.26 9.34 15.26
C PHE A 252 -19.78 9.74 13.88
N SER A 253 -19.27 10.85 13.36
CA SER A 253 -19.44 11.28 11.98
C SER A 253 -18.08 11.65 11.41
N SER A 254 -17.87 11.34 10.13
CA SER A 254 -16.65 11.70 9.41
C SER A 254 -16.93 12.64 8.25
N ASP A 255 -16.01 13.58 8.02
CA ASP A 255 -15.98 14.47 6.87
C ASP A 255 -14.55 14.51 6.33
N ASN A 256 -14.39 14.59 5.00
CA ASN A 256 -13.08 14.68 4.36
C ASN A 256 -12.94 16.04 3.69
N ARG A 257 -11.81 16.71 3.97
CA ARG A 257 -11.50 18.04 3.41
C ARG A 257 -10.13 18.04 2.78
N ILE A 258 -10.00 18.91 1.78
CA ILE A 258 -8.74 19.15 1.09
C ILE A 258 -8.43 20.63 1.20
N ALA A 259 -7.26 20.97 1.73
CA ALA A 259 -6.76 22.34 1.81
C ALA A 259 -5.50 22.49 0.93
N PRO A 260 -5.47 23.44 -0.02
CA PRO A 260 -4.26 23.69 -0.82
C PRO A 260 -3.12 24.24 0.06
N ILE A 261 -1.89 23.88 -0.27
CA ILE A 261 -0.67 24.47 0.30
C ILE A 261 0.11 25.14 -0.81
N ASN A 262 0.45 26.41 -0.60
CA ASN A 262 1.34 27.12 -1.51
C ASN A 262 2.79 26.89 -1.06
N LEU A 263 3.44 25.91 -1.67
CA LEU A 263 4.89 25.71 -1.56
C LEU A 263 5.57 26.20 -2.83
N ASP A 264 6.61 27.00 -2.65
CA ASP A 264 7.54 27.40 -3.72
C ASP A 264 8.94 26.99 -3.27
N ILE A 265 9.38 25.81 -3.74
CA ILE A 265 10.68 25.25 -3.42
C ILE A 265 11.39 24.84 -4.70
N ASP A 266 12.70 25.08 -4.74
CA ASP A 266 13.63 24.59 -5.75
C ASP A 266 14.95 24.28 -5.03
N ILE A 267 15.14 23.02 -4.68
CA ILE A 267 16.22 22.58 -3.78
C ILE A 267 16.89 21.30 -4.32
N GLU A 268 18.16 21.14 -3.96
CA GLU A 268 18.86 19.87 -4.08
C GLU A 268 19.05 19.27 -2.67
N LEU A 269 18.54 18.06 -2.46
CA LEU A 269 18.70 17.32 -1.21
C LEU A 269 19.76 16.23 -1.39
N LYS A 270 20.85 16.30 -0.63
CA LYS A 270 21.83 15.21 -0.53
C LYS A 270 21.25 14.01 0.23
N PRO A 271 21.87 12.82 0.15
CA PRO A 271 21.45 11.67 0.94
C PRO A 271 21.32 12.01 2.43
N ASN A 272 20.18 11.66 3.04
CA ASN A 272 19.78 11.96 4.43
C ASN A 272 19.61 13.45 4.76
N GLU A 273 19.67 14.34 3.77
CA GLU A 273 19.34 15.74 3.97
C GLU A 273 17.82 15.92 4.03
N SER A 274 17.38 16.91 4.81
CA SER A 274 15.96 17.22 4.92
C SER A 274 15.69 18.71 4.82
N TRP A 275 14.61 19.03 4.12
CA TRP A 275 14.00 20.34 4.11
C TRP A 275 12.77 20.33 5.01
N LYS A 276 12.54 21.42 5.74
CA LYS A 276 11.45 21.53 6.70
C LYS A 276 10.78 22.89 6.58
N THR A 277 9.46 22.91 6.75
CA THR A 277 8.69 24.14 6.89
C THR A 277 7.59 23.95 7.92
N THR A 278 7.18 25.04 8.55
CA THR A 278 6.04 25.07 9.47
C THR A 278 4.83 25.62 8.71
N LEU A 279 3.73 24.89 8.78
CA LEU A 279 2.48 25.23 8.13
C LEU A 279 1.39 25.40 9.18
N VAL A 280 0.38 26.17 8.81
CA VAL A 280 -0.75 26.51 9.68
C VAL A 280 -2.02 26.10 8.95
N LEU A 281 -2.77 25.16 9.53
CA LEU A 281 -4.11 24.82 9.08
C LEU A 281 -5.11 25.72 9.80
N ASP A 282 -5.77 26.58 9.02
CA ASP A 282 -6.84 27.45 9.51
C ASP A 282 -8.12 26.63 9.77
N THR A 283 -8.39 26.42 11.06
CA THR A 283 -9.55 25.66 11.53
C THR A 283 -10.86 26.47 11.46
N SER A 284 -10.81 27.78 11.24
CA SER A 284 -12.00 28.63 11.16
C SER A 284 -12.88 28.35 9.94
N SER A 285 -12.26 27.84 8.87
CA SER A 285 -12.94 27.43 7.64
C SER A 285 -13.60 26.05 7.74
N LEU A 286 -13.30 25.29 8.80
CA LEU A 286 -13.85 23.95 9.01
C LEU A 286 -15.28 24.05 9.56
N PRO A 287 -16.11 23.01 9.37
CA PRO A 287 -17.46 22.98 9.92
C PRO A 287 -17.43 23.26 11.43
N PRO A 288 -18.42 24.00 11.96
CA PRO A 288 -18.52 24.24 13.39
C PRO A 288 -18.58 22.92 14.13
N GLN A 289 -17.90 22.85 15.27
CA GLN A 289 -17.84 21.64 16.08
C GLN A 289 -19.22 21.36 16.70
N THR A 290 -19.79 20.20 16.36
CA THR A 290 -21.11 19.79 16.89
C THR A 290 -21.01 18.80 18.05
N ALA A 291 -19.88 18.09 18.15
CA ALA A 291 -19.61 17.08 19.16
C ALA A 291 -18.55 17.55 20.17
N PRO A 292 -18.52 17.01 21.40
CA PRO A 292 -17.56 17.42 22.43
C PRO A 292 -16.10 17.12 22.06
N TYR A 293 -15.86 16.15 21.18
CA TYR A 293 -14.52 15.73 20.78
C TYR A 293 -14.44 15.61 19.27
N ARG A 294 -13.31 16.05 18.71
CA ARG A 294 -13.03 15.95 17.29
C ARG A 294 -11.57 15.55 17.09
N THR A 295 -11.29 14.74 16.08
CA THR A 295 -9.92 14.46 15.64
C THR A 295 -9.74 14.93 14.20
N TYR A 296 -8.57 15.47 13.92
CA TYR A 296 -8.10 15.67 12.56
C TYR A 296 -7.03 14.63 12.26
N GLU A 297 -7.29 13.74 11.31
CA GLU A 297 -6.22 12.96 10.69
C GLU A 297 -5.73 13.72 9.45
N ILE A 298 -4.48 14.17 9.51
CA ILE A 298 -3.88 15.13 8.58
C ILE A 298 -2.77 14.42 7.82
N SER A 299 -2.84 14.45 6.49
CA SER A 299 -1.78 13.97 5.59
C SER A 299 -1.51 14.99 4.48
N ALA A 300 -0.27 15.05 3.98
CA ALA A 300 0.09 15.86 2.83
C ALA A 300 0.19 14.98 1.58
N SER A 301 -0.17 15.58 0.47
CA SER A 301 0.03 15.04 -0.86
C SER A 301 0.77 16.07 -1.69
N ILE A 302 1.94 15.68 -2.21
CA ILE A 302 2.86 16.58 -2.90
C ILE A 302 3.12 16.05 -4.30
N ARG A 303 2.74 16.82 -5.32
CA ARG A 303 3.05 16.57 -6.71
C ARG A 303 4.18 17.51 -7.14
N PRO A 304 5.44 17.01 -7.23
CA PRO A 304 6.55 17.84 -7.64
C PRO A 304 6.38 18.28 -9.10
N THR A 305 6.75 19.53 -9.39
CA THR A 305 6.89 20.01 -10.78
C THR A 305 8.15 19.45 -11.42
N LYS A 306 9.15 19.11 -10.60
CA LYS A 306 10.38 18.43 -11.01
C LYS A 306 10.88 17.57 -9.86
N LEU A 307 11.13 16.29 -10.12
CA LEU A 307 11.83 15.39 -9.21
C LEU A 307 12.83 14.56 -10.02
N VAL A 308 14.12 14.83 -9.84
CA VAL A 308 15.19 14.16 -10.60
C VAL A 308 16.12 13.44 -9.64
N CYS A 309 16.28 12.14 -9.88
CA CYS A 309 17.27 11.30 -9.21
C CYS A 309 18.02 10.50 -10.29
N GLU A 310 19.35 10.52 -10.28
CA GLU A 310 20.18 9.81 -11.26
C GLU A 310 19.83 10.06 -12.74
N LYS A 311 19.45 11.29 -13.09
CA LYS A 311 19.00 11.69 -14.45
C LYS A 311 17.67 11.07 -14.89
N LYS A 312 16.95 10.42 -13.98
CA LYS A 312 15.58 9.95 -14.21
C LYS A 312 14.61 10.92 -13.58
N ASP A 313 13.61 11.33 -14.37
CA ASP A 313 12.52 12.17 -13.89
C ASP A 313 11.42 11.31 -13.27
N TYR A 314 10.88 11.81 -12.15
CA TYR A 314 9.77 11.23 -11.43
C TYR A 314 8.64 12.27 -11.37
N TYR A 315 7.43 11.85 -11.69
CA TYR A 315 6.25 12.74 -11.80
C TYR A 315 5.10 12.28 -10.90
N ARG A 316 5.41 11.48 -9.89
CA ARG A 316 4.39 10.87 -9.02
C ARG A 316 4.15 11.71 -7.78
N GLU A 317 2.93 11.60 -7.30
CA GLU A 317 2.49 12.23 -6.07
C GLU A 317 3.18 11.50 -4.90
N ILE A 318 3.68 12.28 -3.95
CA ILE A 318 4.35 11.80 -2.76
C ILE A 318 3.42 12.07 -1.60
N VAL A 319 2.96 11.00 -0.95
CA VAL A 319 2.02 11.08 0.16
C VAL A 319 2.80 10.97 1.46
N SER A 320 2.48 11.83 2.43
CA SER A 320 3.09 11.76 3.76
C SER A 320 2.48 10.66 4.62
N ASN A 321 3.13 10.32 5.72
CA ASN A 321 2.42 9.69 6.84
C ASN A 321 1.27 10.58 7.34
N SER A 322 0.22 9.97 7.90
CA SER A 322 -0.82 10.72 8.59
C SER A 322 -0.39 11.05 10.02
N MET A 323 -0.82 12.22 10.50
CA MET A 323 -0.77 12.58 11.91
C MET A 323 -2.18 12.79 12.46
N THR A 324 -2.42 12.44 13.71
CA THR A 324 -3.70 12.68 14.37
C THR A 324 -3.59 13.82 15.37
N VAL A 325 -4.44 14.83 15.21
CA VAL A 325 -4.57 15.95 16.13
C VAL A 325 -5.89 15.83 16.87
N LYS A 326 -5.83 15.83 18.20
CA LYS A 326 -7.00 15.84 19.08
C LYS A 326 -7.47 17.28 19.28
N VAL A 327 -8.74 17.54 19.03
CA VAL A 327 -9.36 18.87 19.07
C VAL A 327 -10.42 18.89 20.15
N PHE A 328 -10.33 19.86 21.06
CA PHE A 328 -11.29 19.99 22.15
C PHE A 328 -11.85 21.42 22.28
N PRO A 329 -13.07 21.58 22.83
CA PRO A 329 -13.68 22.88 23.06
C PRO A 329 -12.90 23.73 24.07
N VAL A 330 -12.76 25.02 23.81
CA VAL A 330 -12.08 26.00 24.69
C VAL A 330 -12.54 25.91 26.15
N LYS A 331 -13.85 25.74 26.37
CA LYS A 331 -14.47 25.65 27.70
C LYS A 331 -13.94 24.50 28.57
N LEU A 332 -13.23 23.54 27.98
CA LEU A 332 -12.72 22.33 28.64
C LEU A 332 -11.20 22.33 28.81
N ASP A 333 -10.50 23.45 28.59
CA ASP A 333 -9.04 23.51 28.66
C ASP A 333 -8.47 23.08 30.02
N ASP A 334 -9.18 23.38 31.11
CA ASP A 334 -8.74 22.98 32.45
C ASP A 334 -8.68 21.45 32.63
N LEU A 335 -9.48 20.68 31.87
CA LEU A 335 -9.46 19.21 31.91
C LEU A 335 -8.11 18.64 31.46
N ARG A 336 -7.38 19.36 30.59
CA ARG A 336 -6.05 18.94 30.11
C ARG A 336 -4.97 19.02 31.18
N LYS A 337 -5.09 19.96 32.14
CA LYS A 337 -4.02 20.22 33.11
C LYS A 337 -3.90 19.10 34.14
N GLN A 338 -5.03 18.49 34.54
CA GLN A 338 -5.08 17.44 35.56
C GLN A 338 -6.19 16.41 35.22
N PRO A 339 -6.05 15.66 34.11
CA PRO A 339 -7.13 14.85 33.55
C PRO A 339 -7.61 13.76 34.51
N LEU A 340 -6.72 13.05 35.19
CA LEU A 340 -7.08 11.99 36.14
C LEU A 340 -7.82 12.55 37.37
N ALA A 341 -7.30 13.62 37.98
CA ALA A 341 -7.91 14.21 39.16
C ALA A 341 -9.29 14.81 38.87
N LEU A 342 -9.46 15.35 37.66
CA LEU A 342 -10.74 15.89 37.20
C LEU A 342 -11.70 14.75 36.80
N LEU A 343 -11.21 13.65 36.22
CA LEU A 343 -12.02 12.47 35.89
C LEU A 343 -12.83 11.99 37.11
N GLY A 344 -12.19 11.82 38.27
CA GLY A 344 -12.89 11.44 39.50
C GLY A 344 -14.00 12.42 39.88
N LYS A 345 -13.75 13.72 39.80
CA LYS A 345 -14.74 14.76 40.14
C LYS A 345 -15.91 14.82 39.15
N VAL A 346 -15.65 14.59 37.86
CA VAL A 346 -16.69 14.67 36.82
C VAL A 346 -17.53 13.39 36.75
N LEU A 347 -16.96 12.24 37.15
CA LEU A 347 -17.71 11.00 37.36
C LEU A 347 -18.81 11.17 38.41
N ASP A 348 -18.50 11.84 39.53
CA ASP A 348 -19.50 12.13 40.58
C ASP A 348 -20.61 13.08 40.10
N LYS A 349 -20.29 14.01 39.19
CA LYS A 349 -21.25 14.97 38.63
C LYS A 349 -22.07 14.41 37.47
N GLY A 350 -21.62 13.34 36.83
CA GLY A 350 -22.31 12.70 35.71
C GLY A 350 -22.30 13.48 34.39
N ASN A 351 -21.39 14.43 34.19
CA ASN A 351 -21.30 15.15 32.91
C ASN A 351 -20.61 14.28 31.85
N ALA A 352 -21.38 13.70 30.93
CA ALA A 352 -20.89 12.75 29.93
C ALA A 352 -19.74 13.30 29.07
N ASP A 353 -19.82 14.55 28.62
CA ASP A 353 -18.81 15.15 27.76
C ASP A 353 -17.49 15.36 28.51
N GLU A 354 -17.58 15.83 29.77
CA GLU A 354 -16.39 16.03 30.60
C GLU A 354 -15.73 14.71 30.98
N ILE A 355 -16.52 13.67 31.32
CA ILE A 355 -16.02 12.32 31.58
C ILE A 355 -15.28 11.80 30.36
N PHE A 356 -15.89 11.92 29.18
CA PHE A 356 -15.30 11.43 27.93
C PHE A 356 -13.99 12.16 27.62
N ILE A 357 -13.98 13.49 27.66
CA ILE A 357 -12.77 14.29 27.38
C ILE A 357 -11.66 14.01 28.40
N CYS A 358 -11.98 13.91 29.69
CA CYS A 358 -10.98 13.56 30.70
C CYS A 358 -10.33 12.21 30.38
N SER A 359 -11.14 11.20 30.02
CA SER A 359 -10.63 9.87 29.65
C SER A 359 -9.66 9.90 28.46
N LEU A 360 -9.88 10.80 27.50
CA LEU A 360 -9.05 10.92 26.28
C LEU A 360 -7.72 11.63 26.50
N LEU A 361 -7.63 12.42 27.58
CA LEU A 361 -6.49 13.27 27.93
C LEU A 361 -5.61 12.68 29.04
N VAL A 362 -5.99 11.54 29.64
CA VAL A 362 -5.18 10.85 30.66
C VAL A 362 -3.81 10.46 30.08
N ASN A 363 -2.74 10.80 30.81
CA ASN A 363 -1.38 10.42 30.46
C ASN A 363 -1.19 8.90 30.54
N GLU A 364 -0.25 8.34 29.77
CA GLU A 364 0.02 6.89 29.76
C GLU A 364 0.27 6.30 31.16
N GLU A 365 0.98 7.03 32.01
CA GLU A 365 1.31 6.62 33.39
C GLU A 365 0.06 6.50 34.28
N ASP A 366 -0.94 7.34 34.02
CA ASP A 366 -2.18 7.44 34.79
C ASP A 366 -3.31 6.55 34.24
N LYS A 367 -3.14 5.96 33.05
CA LYS A 367 -4.16 5.13 32.41
C LYS A 367 -4.68 4.00 33.30
N PRO A 368 -3.84 3.23 34.02
CA PRO A 368 -4.34 2.15 34.87
C PRO A 368 -5.33 2.64 35.94
N ALA A 369 -5.09 3.80 36.53
CA ALA A 369 -5.96 4.39 37.54
C ALA A 369 -7.28 4.89 36.92
N ALA A 370 -7.20 5.54 35.75
CA ALA A 370 -8.39 5.98 35.02
C ALA A 370 -9.25 4.79 34.55
N GLU A 371 -8.62 3.71 34.09
CA GLU A 371 -9.32 2.47 33.72
C GLU A 371 -10.07 1.90 34.93
N GLU A 372 -9.44 1.83 36.10
CA GLU A 372 -10.09 1.35 37.32
C GLU A 372 -11.29 2.22 37.71
N MET A 373 -11.15 3.54 37.67
CA MET A 373 -12.26 4.48 37.94
C MET A 373 -13.44 4.26 36.99
N LEU A 374 -13.16 4.12 35.68
CA LEU A 374 -14.18 3.89 34.67
C LEU A 374 -14.85 2.51 34.79
N MET A 375 -14.09 1.47 35.17
CA MET A 375 -14.65 0.13 35.42
C MET A 375 -15.56 0.12 36.66
N VAL A 376 -15.17 0.83 37.72
CA VAL A 376 -16.04 1.00 38.91
C VAL A 376 -17.30 1.76 38.55
N ALA A 377 -17.19 2.81 37.72
CA ALA A 377 -18.35 3.56 37.24
C ALA A 377 -19.25 2.70 36.34
N LEU A 378 -18.68 1.91 35.43
CA LEU A 378 -19.41 0.98 34.57
C LEU A 378 -20.24 -0.03 35.38
N ASN A 379 -19.64 -0.63 36.40
CA ASN A 379 -20.32 -1.62 37.26
C ASN A 379 -21.43 -1.00 38.15
N LYS A 380 -21.42 0.31 38.34
CA LYS A 380 -22.45 1.05 39.09
C LYS A 380 -23.51 1.69 38.18
N ALA A 381 -23.27 1.75 36.87
CA ALA A 381 -24.16 2.39 35.94
C ALA A 381 -25.48 1.62 35.83
N GLU A 382 -26.60 2.31 35.98
CA GLU A 382 -27.92 1.68 35.91
C GLU A 382 -28.52 1.80 34.50
N SER A 383 -28.18 2.88 33.78
CA SER A 383 -28.77 3.19 32.49
C SER A 383 -27.89 2.73 31.30
N ILE A 384 -28.53 2.36 30.19
CA ILE A 384 -27.83 1.99 28.95
C ILE A 384 -26.94 3.13 28.42
N PRO A 385 -27.36 4.41 28.42
CA PRO A 385 -26.51 5.51 27.96
C PRO A 385 -25.23 5.69 28.79
N GLU A 386 -25.30 5.56 30.11
CA GLU A 386 -24.12 5.64 30.99
C GLU A 386 -23.17 4.47 30.76
N LYS A 387 -23.70 3.25 30.66
CA LYS A 387 -22.88 2.07 30.32
C LYS A 387 -22.15 2.28 28.99
N ARG A 388 -22.85 2.79 27.97
CA ARG A 388 -22.24 3.12 26.67
C ARG A 388 -21.17 4.18 26.77
N LEU A 389 -21.39 5.24 27.54
CA LEU A 389 -20.38 6.26 27.83
C LEU A 389 -19.10 5.63 28.40
N PHE A 390 -19.21 4.83 29.48
CA PHE A 390 -18.03 4.26 30.13
C PHE A 390 -17.31 3.25 29.25
N MET A 391 -18.04 2.38 28.54
CA MET A 391 -17.45 1.48 27.54
C MET A 391 -16.75 2.24 26.41
N ASN A 392 -17.31 3.37 25.96
CA ASN A 392 -16.68 4.21 24.94
C ASN A 392 -15.39 4.87 25.48
N CYS A 393 -15.41 5.39 26.71
CA CYS A 393 -14.22 5.91 27.38
C CYS A 393 -13.13 4.83 27.48
N LEU A 394 -13.49 3.62 27.93
CA LEU A 394 -12.58 2.49 28.07
C LEU A 394 -12.00 2.05 26.70
N LYS A 395 -12.81 2.01 25.65
CA LYS A 395 -12.37 1.72 24.28
C LYS A 395 -11.27 2.67 23.83
N HIS A 396 -11.46 3.98 24.02
CA HIS A 396 -10.45 4.96 23.61
C HIS A 396 -9.23 4.99 24.53
N LEU A 397 -9.40 4.79 25.84
CA LEU A 397 -8.32 4.78 26.81
C LEU A 397 -7.38 3.57 26.59
N THR A 398 -7.96 2.40 26.30
CA THR A 398 -7.23 1.12 26.22
C THR A 398 -6.87 0.70 24.79
N GLY A 399 -7.49 1.29 23.77
CA GLY A 399 -7.38 0.90 22.37
C GLY A 399 -8.02 -0.47 22.04
N LYS A 400 -8.79 -1.06 22.96
CA LYS A 400 -9.43 -2.36 22.76
C LYS A 400 -10.72 -2.24 21.95
N THR A 401 -10.88 -3.12 20.96
CA THR A 401 -12.08 -3.19 20.11
C THR A 401 -13.08 -4.23 20.61
N LEU A 402 -13.46 -4.15 21.89
CA LEU A 402 -14.50 -5.01 22.45
C LEU A 402 -15.90 -4.53 22.01
N PRO A 403 -16.90 -5.43 21.96
CA PRO A 403 -18.30 -5.05 21.79
C PRO A 403 -18.77 -4.06 22.87
N PHE A 404 -19.85 -3.31 22.60
CA PHE A 404 -20.53 -2.47 23.59
C PHE A 404 -21.44 -3.30 24.51
N GLU A 405 -20.88 -4.34 25.10
CA GLU A 405 -21.53 -5.28 26.01
C GLU A 405 -20.80 -5.28 27.35
N GLU A 406 -21.52 -5.00 28.43
CA GLU A 406 -20.95 -4.81 29.77
C GLU A 406 -20.15 -6.04 30.25
N ASP A 407 -20.71 -7.23 30.06
CA ASP A 407 -20.09 -8.48 30.50
C ASP A 407 -18.73 -8.73 29.84
N GLU A 408 -18.57 -8.36 28.57
CA GLU A 408 -17.30 -8.47 27.83
C GLU A 408 -16.21 -7.59 28.47
N TRP A 409 -16.56 -6.35 28.83
CA TRP A 409 -15.65 -5.42 29.49
C TRP A 409 -15.29 -5.86 30.91
N LEU A 410 -16.28 -6.32 31.69
CA LEU A 410 -16.06 -6.84 33.05
C LEU A 410 -15.19 -8.12 33.04
N ASN A 411 -15.41 -9.01 32.08
CA ASN A 411 -14.63 -10.24 31.93
C ASN A 411 -13.20 -9.94 31.51
N TRP A 412 -13.00 -9.05 30.53
CA TRP A 412 -11.68 -8.57 30.14
C TRP A 412 -10.91 -7.99 31.33
N TRP A 413 -11.54 -7.15 32.14
CA TRP A 413 -10.92 -6.55 33.32
C TRP A 413 -10.48 -7.60 34.36
N LYS A 414 -11.32 -8.61 34.63
CA LYS A 414 -10.99 -9.71 35.56
C LYS A 414 -9.80 -10.54 35.11
N GLN A 415 -9.60 -10.69 33.79
CA GLN A 415 -8.50 -11.45 33.20
C GLN A 415 -7.20 -10.65 33.11
N LYS A 416 -7.27 -9.31 33.27
CA LYS A 416 -6.10 -8.45 33.17
C LYS A 416 -5.11 -8.79 34.31
N PRO A 417 -3.84 -9.14 34.00
CA PRO A 417 -2.86 -9.38 35.04
C PRO A 417 -2.66 -8.08 35.82
N LYS A 418 -2.91 -8.14 37.14
CA LYS A 418 -2.65 -7.02 38.03
C LYS A 418 -1.13 -6.81 38.05
N LYS A 419 -0.65 -5.76 37.39
CA LYS A 419 0.74 -5.31 37.54
C LYS A 419 0.91 -4.93 39.02
N GLN A 420 1.69 -5.73 39.74
CA GLN A 420 2.11 -5.42 41.11
C GLN A 420 3.11 -4.28 41.12
#